data_AF-A0A536YP53-F1
#
_entry.id   AF-A0A536YP53-F1
#
_cell.length_a   1.000
_cell.length_b   1.000
_cell.length_c   1.000
_cell.angle_alpha   90.00
_cell.angle_beta   90.00
_cell.angle_gamma   90.00
#
_symmetry.space_group_name_H-M   'P 1'
#
loop_
_entity.id
_entity.type
_entity.pdbx_description
1 polymer ?
#
loop_
_entity_poly.entity_id
_entity_poly.type
_entity_poly.pdbx_seq_one_letter_code
_entity_poly.pdbx_strand_id
1 'polypeptide(L)' 'MKKILITGAAGDVGSHLRRELAGRYALRLSDIRPIRDLAKGEEFIRG' A
#
# COMPACT_ATOMS: atom_id res chain seq x y z
N MET A 1 -8.16 5.23 13.73
CA MET A 1 -7.89 4.48 12.47
C MET A 1 -6.54 3.80 12.61
N LYS A 2 -6.43 2.48 12.39
CA LYS A 2 -5.12 1.80 12.43
C LYS A 2 -4.38 2.02 11.11
N LYS A 3 -3.04 2.14 11.17
CA LYS A 3 -2.16 2.29 9.99
C LYS A 3 -1.30 1.04 9.84
N ILE A 4 -1.20 0.50 8.63
CA ILE A 4 -0.49 -0.76 8.32
C ILE A 4 0.56 -0.49 7.25
N LEU A 5 1.72 -1.14 7.37
CA LEU A 5 2.76 -1.18 6.33
C LEU A 5 2.61 -2.46 5.49
N ILE A 6 2.57 -2.31 4.17
CA ILE A 6 2.64 -3.40 3.19
C ILE A 6 3.99 -3.29 2.49
N THR A 7 4.83 -4.32 2.59
CA THR A 7 6.05 -4.48 1.80
C THR A 7 5.79 -5.34 0.58
N GLY A 8 6.59 -5.19 -0.49
CA GLY A 8 6.28 -5.85 -1.77
C GLY A 8 4.97 -5.34 -2.39
N ALA A 9 4.61 -4.09 -2.08
CA ALA A 9 3.29 -3.53 -2.39
C ALA A 9 3.02 -3.33 -3.89
N ALA A 10 4.06 -3.37 -4.74
CA ALA A 10 3.91 -3.32 -6.20
C ALA A 10 3.83 -4.73 -6.82
N GLY A 11 3.96 -5.79 -6.03
CA GLY A 11 3.74 -7.18 -6.47
C GLY A 11 2.26 -7.54 -6.55
N ASP A 12 1.95 -8.70 -7.13
CA ASP A 12 0.56 -9.14 -7.35
C ASP A 12 -0.21 -9.29 -6.02
N VAL A 13 0.43 -9.91 -5.03
CA VAL A 13 -0.16 -10.10 -3.69
C VAL A 13 -0.36 -8.75 -2.99
N GLY A 14 0.65 -7.88 -3.01
CA GLY A 14 0.56 -6.55 -2.40
C GLY A 14 -0.52 -5.67 -3.04
N SER A 15 -0.61 -5.73 -4.37
CA SER A 15 -1.61 -5.00 -5.17
C SER A 15 -3.03 -5.48 -4.89
N HIS A 16 -3.23 -6.79 -4.72
CA HIS A 16 -4.52 -7.34 -4.31
C HIS A 16 -4.86 -6.95 -2.86
N LEU A 17 -3.92 -7.13 -1.94
CA LEU A 17 -4.14 -6.88 -0.52
C LEU A 17 -4.48 -5.41 -0.22
N ARG A 18 -3.81 -4.44 -0.87
CA ARG A 18 -4.12 -3.01 -0.64
C ARG A 18 -5.55 -2.64 -1.02
N ARG A 19 -6.15 -3.31 -2.02
CA ARG A 19 -7.56 -3.12 -2.40
C ARG A 19 -8.51 -3.65 -1.34
N GLU A 20 -8.25 -4.84 -0.81
CA GLU A 20 -9.09 -5.46 0.23
C GLU A 20 -9.06 -4.70 1.57
N LEU A 21 -7.97 -3.99 1.83
CA LEU A 21 -7.80 -3.18 3.04
C LEU A 21 -8.23 -1.72 2.87
N ALA A 22 -8.56 -1.28 1.65
CA ALA A 22 -8.94 0.08 1.35
C ALA A 22 -10.19 0.51 2.15
N GLY A 23 -10.18 1.74 2.67
CA GLY A 23 -11.28 2.30 3.46
C GLY A 23 -11.42 1.74 4.88
N ARG A 24 -10.76 0.61 5.20
CA ARG A 24 -10.71 0.05 6.57
C ARG A 24 -9.46 0.49 7.33
N TYR A 25 -8.36 0.73 6.61
CA TYR A 25 -7.06 1.11 7.17
C TYR A 25 -6.44 2.27 6.40
N ALA A 26 -5.56 3.02 7.07
CA ALA A 26 -4.59 3.85 6.38
C ALA A 26 -3.40 2.97 5.97
N LEU A 27 -2.96 3.07 4.71
CA LEU A 27 -1.95 2.16 4.17
C LEU A 27 -0.64 2.90 3.91
N ARG A 28 0.45 2.34 4.40
CA ARG A 28 1.81 2.67 3.94
C ARG A 28 2.28 1.56 3.03
N LEU A 29 2.77 1.92 1.86
CA LEU A 29 3.21 1.00 0.84
C LEU A 29 4.72 1.15 0.65
N SER A 30 5.44 0.03 0.64
CA SER A 30 6.88 -0.02 0.37
C SER A 30 7.17 -1.12 -0.64
N ASP A 31 8.00 -0.80 -1.62
CA ASP A 31 8.48 -1.73 -2.64
C ASP A 31 9.76 -1.16 -3.26
N ILE A 32 10.58 -2.01 -3.88
CA ILE A 32 11.74 -1.57 -4.64
C ILE A 32 11.32 -0.79 -5.90
N ARG A 33 10.16 -1.14 -6.46
CA ARG A 33 9.55 -0.43 -7.59
C ARG A 33 8.66 0.70 -7.07
N PRO A 34 8.69 1.89 -7.70
CA PRO A 34 7.81 2.99 -7.29
C PRO A 34 6.35 2.65 -7.60
N ILE A 35 5.46 2.94 -6.65
CA ILE A 35 4.00 2.87 -6.84
C ILE A 35 3.51 4.28 -7.18
N ARG A 36 3.02 4.46 -8.41
CA ARG A 36 2.61 5.78 -8.93
C ARG A 36 1.11 6.03 -8.85
N ASP A 37 0.32 4.99 -8.65
CA ASP A 37 -1.14 4.99 -8.68
C ASP A 37 -1.74 4.92 -7.26
N LEU A 38 -1.26 5.78 -6.36
CA LEU A 38 -1.73 5.79 -4.98
C LEU A 38 -3.21 6.17 -4.89
N ALA A 39 -3.98 5.33 -4.22
CA ALA A 39 -5.37 5.59 -3.89
C ALA A 39 -5.50 6.48 -2.65
N LYS A 40 -6.70 6.98 -2.41
CA LYS A 40 -7.00 7.79 -1.21
C LYS A 40 -6.71 6.98 0.06
N GLY A 41 -5.89 7.53 0.94
CA GLY A 41 -5.49 6.89 2.19
C GLY A 41 -4.25 5.99 2.08
N GLU A 42 -3.62 5.95 0.90
CA GLU A 42 -2.32 5.30 0.67
C GLU A 42 -1.18 6.32 0.67
N GLU A 43 -0.04 5.91 1.22
CA GLU A 43 1.20 6.68 1.29
C GLU A 43 2.34 5.76 0.83
N PHE A 44 3.05 6.11 -0.23
CA PHE A 44 4.26 5.37 -0.61
C PHE A 44 5.46 5.85 0.23
N ILE A 45 6.18 4.92 0.83
CA ILE A 45 7.43 5.17 1.53
C ILE A 45 8.54 4.36 0.86
N ARG A 46 9.68 4.99 0.63
CA ARG A 46 10.89 4.29 0.20
C ARG A 46 11.64 3.85 1.45
N GLY A 47 11.73 2.54 1.63
CA GLY A 47 12.58 1.91 2.65
C GLY A 47 14.02 1.77 2.18
#